data_AF-A0A1G6PYZ8-F1
#
_entry.id   AF-A0A1G6PYZ8-F1
#
_cell.length_a   1.000
_cell.length_b   1.000
_cell.length_c   1.000
_cell.angle_alpha   90.00
_cell.angle_beta   90.00
_cell.angle_gamma   90.00
#
_symmetry.space_group_name_H-M   'P 1'
#
loop_
_entity.id
_entity.type
_entity.pdbx_description
1 polymer ?
#
loop_
_entity_poly.entity_id
_entity_poly.type
_entity_poly.pdbx_seq_one_letter_code
_entity_poly.pdbx_strand_id
1 'polypeptide(L)'
;MIPDNLTIYRFYSDYLWAHIHPAPVTNYDTRLVCNFDYDTLFDGTKRVYIDIGIVGNSIDVMYRSGIEFNGTNISWEEIFTNNFLYNRVEDAINNGYEAYLDFCKKQNISYPHHLIANKRQVEAFTSSIVNQYNIRRDSDIEHEYLINTIGLECATGTDTILLIKGTFAILDEILFTNLAFKNALNRDSFGDIVPIPKYATIRYTCMQIEYEDILLSFFDSILLYQMIDCALQLLVGDKSEIVKVMLAKIGIADEEQRMYTKLGTELFTRLREMLQQANARIINCENFIDWNSMLQ
;
A
#
# COMPACT_ATOMS: atom_id res chain seq x y z
N MET A 1 6.43 -13.42 33.48
CA MET A 1 5.11 -14.06 33.23
C MET A 1 4.39 -13.15 32.26
N ILE A 2 4.26 -13.57 31.00
CA ILE A 2 3.45 -12.87 30.00
C ILE A 2 1.99 -13.25 30.31
N PRO A 3 1.04 -12.31 30.42
CA PRO A 3 -0.35 -12.64 30.73
C PRO A 3 -0.97 -13.53 29.64
N ASP A 4 -1.66 -14.59 30.06
CA ASP A 4 -2.22 -15.64 29.18
C ASP A 4 -3.40 -15.21 28.28
N ASN A 5 -3.71 -13.90 28.18
CA ASN A 5 -4.90 -13.40 27.48
C ASN A 5 -4.60 -12.39 26.36
N LEU A 6 -3.42 -12.42 25.74
CA LEU A 6 -3.22 -11.70 24.48
C LEU A 6 -3.94 -12.46 23.35
N THR A 7 -5.07 -11.94 22.91
CA THR A 7 -5.77 -12.51 21.75
C THR A 7 -5.15 -11.94 20.49
N ILE A 8 -4.29 -12.73 19.85
CA ILE A 8 -3.71 -12.40 18.54
C ILE A 8 -4.69 -12.88 17.49
N TYR A 9 -5.35 -11.96 16.82
CA TYR A 9 -6.15 -12.29 15.65
C TYR A 9 -5.22 -12.40 14.46
N ARG A 10 -5.02 -13.62 13.96
CA ARG A 10 -4.38 -13.83 12.66
C ARG A 10 -5.38 -13.41 11.60
N PHE A 11 -5.23 -12.17 11.15
CA PHE A 11 -6.10 -11.60 10.14
C PHE A 11 -5.39 -11.58 8.79
N TYR A 12 -5.69 -12.56 7.94
CA TYR A 12 -5.19 -12.57 6.57
C TYR A 12 -6.12 -11.72 5.70
N SER A 13 -5.78 -10.44 5.51
CA SER A 13 -6.34 -9.70 4.38
C SER A 13 -5.56 -10.01 3.12
N ASP A 14 -6.19 -10.75 2.20
CA ASP A 14 -5.61 -11.01 0.89
C ASP A 14 -5.63 -9.72 0.07
N TYR A 15 -4.49 -9.04 0.02
CA TYR A 15 -4.25 -8.04 -1.00
C TYR A 15 -3.15 -8.52 -1.94
N LEU A 16 -3.59 -9.01 -3.09
CA LEU A 16 -2.76 -9.57 -4.14
C LEU A 16 -2.65 -8.57 -5.28
N TRP A 17 -1.44 -8.17 -5.62
CA TRP A 17 -1.18 -7.53 -6.90
C TRP A 17 -0.10 -8.29 -7.66
N ALA A 18 -0.35 -8.50 -8.94
CA ALA A 18 0.52 -9.29 -9.80
C ALA A 18 0.85 -8.50 -11.06
N HIS A 19 2.09 -8.63 -11.50
CA HIS A 19 2.63 -8.01 -12.71
C HIS A 19 3.02 -9.12 -13.68
N ILE A 20 2.57 -9.01 -14.93
CA ILE A 20 2.91 -9.97 -15.98
C ILE A 20 3.79 -9.24 -17.00
N HIS A 21 5.04 -9.69 -17.15
CA HIS A 21 5.93 -9.19 -18.20
C HIS A 21 5.77 -10.05 -19.48
N PRO A 22 5.74 -9.47 -20.70
CA PRO A 22 5.69 -10.22 -21.95
C PRO A 22 7.01 -10.99 -22.14
N ALA A 23 6.90 -12.31 -22.29
CA ALA A 23 8.03 -13.23 -22.22
C ALA A 23 9.04 -13.10 -23.38
N PRO A 24 10.32 -13.44 -23.11
CA PRO A 24 10.79 -14.74 -23.58
C PRO A 24 11.23 -15.64 -22.43
N VAL A 25 10.81 -16.90 -22.50
CA VAL A 25 11.14 -17.96 -21.54
C VAL A 25 12.64 -18.27 -21.60
N THR A 26 13.34 -18.19 -20.47
CA THR A 26 14.38 -19.15 -20.04
C THR A 26 14.94 -18.79 -18.65
N ASN A 27 15.12 -19.85 -17.84
CA ASN A 27 15.74 -19.95 -16.50
C ASN A 27 15.12 -19.12 -15.35
N TYR A 28 14.61 -19.84 -14.34
CA TYR A 28 13.91 -19.33 -13.17
C TYR A 28 14.88 -18.73 -12.13
N ASP A 29 15.28 -17.48 -12.30
CA ASP A 29 15.78 -16.68 -11.17
C ASP A 29 14.57 -16.03 -10.48
N THR A 30 14.06 -16.66 -9.43
CA THR A 30 13.13 -16.02 -8.50
C THR A 30 13.88 -15.34 -7.38
N ARG A 31 13.58 -14.07 -7.17
CA ARG A 31 13.99 -13.37 -5.96
C ARG A 31 12.79 -13.18 -5.05
N LEU A 32 12.96 -13.57 -3.80
CA LEU A 32 12.03 -13.24 -2.73
C LEU A 32 12.39 -11.84 -2.19
N VAL A 33 11.41 -10.96 -2.08
CA VAL A 33 11.53 -9.64 -1.44
C VAL A 33 10.55 -9.55 -0.28
N CYS A 34 10.92 -8.79 0.73
CA CYS A 34 10.09 -8.58 1.91
C CYS A 34 10.04 -7.09 2.24
N ASN A 35 8.82 -6.57 2.38
CA ASN A 35 8.57 -5.27 2.97
C ASN A 35 7.68 -5.43 4.20
N PHE A 36 7.58 -4.38 5.00
CA PHE A 36 6.63 -4.33 6.10
C PHE A 36 6.16 -2.90 6.35
N ASP A 37 5.01 -2.81 7.00
CA ASP A 37 4.46 -1.58 7.56
C ASP A 37 3.64 -1.93 8.81
N TYR A 38 3.23 -0.92 9.57
CA TYR A 38 2.39 -1.11 10.76
C TYR A 38 1.57 0.14 11.06
N ASP A 39 0.45 -0.05 11.73
CA ASP A 39 -0.46 1.01 12.17
C ASP A 39 -1.13 0.65 13.51
N THR A 40 -1.56 1.69 14.23
CA THR A 40 -2.46 1.54 15.38
C THR A 40 -3.83 2.06 14.93
N LEU A 41 -4.83 1.19 14.94
CA LEU A 41 -6.21 1.56 14.66
C LEU A 41 -6.77 2.43 15.79
N PHE A 42 -7.84 3.18 15.52
CA PHE A 42 -8.42 4.13 16.48
C PHE A 42 -9.06 3.46 17.71
N ASP A 43 -9.37 2.16 17.64
CA ASP A 43 -9.79 1.36 18.79
C ASP A 43 -8.62 0.87 19.65
N GLY A 44 -7.38 1.23 19.29
CA GLY A 44 -6.13 0.83 19.95
C GLY A 44 -5.56 -0.50 19.45
N THR A 45 -6.20 -1.17 18.49
CA THR A 45 -5.68 -2.39 17.88
C THR A 45 -4.40 -2.10 17.12
N LYS A 46 -3.34 -2.88 17.40
CA LYS A 46 -2.07 -2.79 16.65
C LYS A 46 -2.12 -3.77 15.50
N ARG A 47 -1.66 -3.35 14.33
CA ARG A 47 -1.60 -4.22 13.16
C ARG A 47 -0.26 -4.10 12.45
N VAL A 48 0.29 -5.25 12.06
CA VAL A 48 1.54 -5.36 11.29
C VAL A 48 1.19 -5.96 9.93
N TYR A 49 1.74 -5.37 8.88
CA TYR A 49 1.67 -5.87 7.52
C TYR A 49 3.04 -6.39 7.11
N ILE A 50 3.09 -7.61 6.57
CA ILE A 50 4.29 -8.21 5.99
C ILE A 50 4.00 -8.51 4.53
N ASP A 51 4.70 -7.83 3.65
CA ASP A 51 4.55 -7.98 2.20
C ASP A 51 5.63 -8.92 1.69
N ILE A 52 5.23 -10.02 1.07
CA ILE A 52 6.13 -10.98 0.44
C ILE A 52 5.95 -10.90 -1.06
N GLY A 53 7.05 -10.53 -1.73
CA GLY A 53 7.11 -10.44 -3.18
C GLY A 53 7.94 -11.58 -3.75
N ILE A 54 7.38 -12.29 -4.72
CA ILE A 54 8.10 -13.28 -5.52
C ILE A 54 8.28 -12.66 -6.89
N VAL A 55 9.49 -12.18 -7.13
CA VAL A 55 9.89 -11.47 -8.33
C VAL A 55 10.56 -12.48 -9.26
N GLY A 56 10.01 -12.64 -10.46
CA GLY A 56 10.50 -13.59 -11.44
C GLY A 56 10.65 -12.93 -12.81
N ASN A 57 11.28 -13.63 -13.76
CA ASN A 57 11.55 -13.07 -15.08
C ASN A 57 10.29 -12.74 -15.90
N SER A 58 9.14 -13.32 -15.56
CA SER A 58 7.89 -13.14 -16.33
C SER A 58 6.70 -12.76 -15.46
N ILE A 59 6.78 -12.97 -14.15
CA ILE A 59 5.72 -12.64 -13.21
C ILE A 59 6.34 -12.16 -11.93
N ASP A 60 5.83 -11.04 -11.45
CA ASP A 60 6.06 -10.56 -10.09
C ASP A 60 4.74 -10.59 -9.34
N VAL A 61 4.70 -11.26 -8.19
CA VAL A 61 3.52 -11.26 -7.33
C VAL A 61 3.92 -10.72 -5.98
N MET A 62 3.16 -9.75 -5.47
CA MET A 62 3.27 -9.32 -4.08
C MET A 62 2.00 -9.73 -3.35
N TYR A 63 2.19 -10.31 -2.18
CA TYR A 63 1.11 -10.68 -1.29
C TYR A 63 1.34 -10.07 0.08
N ARG A 64 0.31 -9.39 0.60
CA ARG A 64 0.32 -8.78 1.93
C ARG A 64 -0.32 -9.70 2.95
N SER A 65 0.40 -9.97 4.04
CA SER A 65 -0.15 -10.60 5.24
C SER A 65 -0.40 -9.55 6.31
N GLY A 66 -1.65 -9.37 6.73
CA GLY A 66 -1.99 -8.60 7.93
C GLY A 66 -1.88 -9.45 9.20
N ILE A 67 -1.59 -8.82 10.34
CA ILE A 67 -1.57 -9.48 11.65
C ILE A 67 -2.07 -8.47 12.68
N GLU A 68 -3.11 -8.82 13.42
CA GLU A 68 -3.74 -7.94 14.40
C GLU A 68 -3.49 -8.39 15.83
N PHE A 69 -3.30 -7.40 16.70
CA PHE A 69 -3.03 -7.57 18.12
C PHE A 69 -4.05 -6.76 18.91
N ASN A 70 -5.07 -7.45 19.41
CA ASN A 70 -6.11 -6.82 20.21
C ASN A 70 -5.63 -6.79 21.67
N GLY A 71 -5.12 -5.64 22.08
CA GLY A 71 -4.68 -5.40 23.45
C GLY A 71 -3.99 -4.05 23.58
N THR A 72 -4.55 -3.15 24.38
CA THR A 72 -3.97 -1.83 24.67
C THR A 72 -2.61 -1.89 25.37
N ASN A 73 -2.19 -3.07 25.82
CA ASN A 73 -1.02 -3.26 26.67
C ASN A 73 0.18 -3.88 25.96
N ILE A 74 0.05 -4.34 24.70
CA ILE A 74 1.22 -4.83 23.96
C ILE A 74 1.91 -3.65 23.27
N SER A 75 3.19 -3.45 23.55
CA SER A 75 3.95 -2.36 22.97
C SER A 75 4.51 -2.73 21.59
N TRP A 76 4.85 -1.73 20.77
CA TRP A 76 5.52 -2.00 19.49
C TRP A 76 6.88 -2.66 19.70
N GLU A 77 7.60 -2.33 20.78
CA GLU A 77 8.87 -2.96 21.14
C GLU A 77 8.73 -4.46 21.46
N GLU A 78 7.59 -4.88 22.00
CA GLU A 78 7.30 -6.30 22.25
C GLU A 78 7.01 -7.05 20.94
N ILE A 79 6.25 -6.42 20.04
CA ILE A 79 5.90 -6.95 18.72
C ILE A 79 7.14 -7.07 17.84
N PHE A 80 7.97 -6.03 17.76
CA PHE A 80 9.15 -5.97 16.88
C PHE A 80 10.39 -6.61 17.50
N THR A 81 10.25 -7.86 17.92
CA THR A 81 11.38 -8.73 18.32
C THR A 81 11.51 -9.91 17.37
N ASN A 82 12.74 -10.42 17.21
CA ASN A 82 12.98 -11.58 16.34
C ASN A 82 12.14 -12.79 16.76
N ASN A 83 12.05 -13.08 18.06
CA ASN A 83 11.28 -14.22 18.58
C ASN A 83 9.79 -14.08 18.32
N PHE A 84 9.25 -12.87 18.42
CA PHE A 84 7.83 -12.64 18.22
C PHE A 84 7.47 -12.74 16.73
N LEU A 85 8.26 -12.10 15.85
CA LEU A 85 7.97 -12.03 14.42
C LEU A 85 8.36 -13.26 13.61
N TYR A 86 9.30 -14.10 14.07
CA TYR A 86 9.83 -15.22 13.28
C TYR A 86 8.73 -16.09 12.63
N ASN A 87 7.82 -16.63 13.46
CA ASN A 87 6.75 -17.50 12.96
C ASN A 87 5.78 -16.75 12.04
N ARG A 88 5.60 -15.43 12.24
CA ARG A 88 4.70 -14.63 11.41
C ARG A 88 5.30 -14.30 10.05
N VAL A 89 6.62 -14.08 10.01
CA VAL A 89 7.36 -13.94 8.74
C VAL A 89 7.35 -15.27 7.98
N GLU A 90 7.52 -16.40 8.66
CA GLU A 90 7.40 -17.73 8.05
C GLU A 90 6.01 -17.95 7.44
N ASP A 91 4.95 -17.66 8.21
CA ASP A 91 3.57 -17.73 7.73
C ASP A 91 3.36 -16.80 6.51
N ALA A 92 3.85 -15.57 6.56
CA ALA A 92 3.73 -14.62 5.46
C ALA A 92 4.44 -15.10 4.18
N ILE A 93 5.63 -15.72 4.30
CA ILE A 93 6.36 -16.28 3.15
C ILE A 93 5.56 -17.42 2.53
N ASN A 94 5.03 -18.33 3.35
CA ASN A 94 4.23 -19.45 2.86
C ASN A 94 2.97 -18.96 2.15
N ASN A 95 2.25 -17.99 2.74
CA ASN A 95 1.08 -17.39 2.10
C ASN A 95 1.44 -16.71 0.78
N GLY A 96 2.57 -16.00 0.72
CA GLY A 96 3.06 -15.40 -0.52
C GLY A 96 3.35 -16.44 -1.60
N TYR A 97 3.93 -17.59 -1.24
CA TYR A 97 4.13 -18.70 -2.18
C TYR A 97 2.80 -19.31 -2.64
N GLU A 98 1.84 -19.52 -1.75
CA GLU A 98 0.51 -20.02 -2.13
C GLU A 98 -0.18 -19.07 -3.12
N ALA A 99 -0.19 -17.77 -2.82
CA ALA A 99 -0.77 -16.76 -3.69
C ALA A 99 -0.08 -16.69 -5.06
N TYR A 100 1.25 -16.83 -5.10
CA TYR A 100 2.02 -16.89 -6.34
C TYR A 100 1.67 -18.12 -7.18
N LEU A 101 1.57 -19.30 -6.56
CA LEU A 101 1.20 -20.54 -7.24
C LEU A 101 -0.22 -20.47 -7.80
N ASP A 102 -1.15 -19.93 -7.02
CA ASP A 102 -2.54 -19.70 -7.46
C ASP A 102 -2.62 -18.73 -8.63
N PHE A 103 -1.81 -17.67 -8.60
CA PHE A 103 -1.71 -16.73 -9.71
C PHE A 103 -1.15 -17.40 -10.98
N CYS A 104 -0.04 -18.13 -10.86
CA CYS A 104 0.55 -18.87 -11.97
C CYS A 104 -0.45 -19.86 -12.59
N LYS A 105 -1.20 -20.57 -11.75
CA LYS A 105 -2.25 -21.49 -12.20
C LYS A 105 -3.35 -20.78 -12.98
N LYS A 106 -3.84 -19.63 -12.49
CA LYS A 106 -4.85 -18.81 -13.18
C LYS A 106 -4.35 -18.30 -14.55
N GLN A 107 -3.05 -18.05 -14.68
CA GLN A 107 -2.42 -17.58 -15.91
C GLN A 107 -1.89 -18.72 -16.81
N ASN A 108 -2.12 -19.99 -16.46
CA ASN A 108 -1.58 -21.17 -17.16
C ASN A 108 -0.04 -21.17 -17.29
N ILE A 109 0.66 -20.63 -16.29
CA ILE A 109 2.13 -20.58 -16.26
C ILE A 109 2.66 -21.74 -15.42
N SER A 110 3.62 -22.50 -15.99
CA SER A 110 4.25 -23.64 -15.31
C SER A 110 5.36 -23.16 -14.36
N TYR A 111 5.26 -23.57 -13.09
CA TYR A 111 6.20 -23.20 -12.02
C TYR A 111 6.51 -24.38 -11.09
N PRO A 112 7.67 -24.40 -10.39
CA PRO A 112 7.94 -25.40 -9.37
C PRO A 112 6.83 -25.45 -8.32
N HIS A 113 6.24 -26.63 -8.14
CA HIS A 113 5.04 -26.83 -7.32
C HIS A 113 5.30 -26.82 -5.79
N HIS A 114 6.53 -26.57 -5.33
CA HIS A 114 6.91 -26.63 -3.92
C HIS A 114 7.88 -25.52 -3.54
N LEU A 115 7.34 -24.31 -3.36
CA LEU A 115 8.05 -23.22 -2.70
C LEU A 115 7.65 -23.24 -1.21
N ILE A 116 8.65 -23.40 -0.34
CA ILE A 116 8.45 -23.41 1.13
C ILE A 116 9.44 -22.43 1.73
N ALA A 117 9.03 -21.73 2.79
CA ALA A 117 9.92 -20.86 3.54
C ALA A 117 11.15 -21.63 4.03
N ASN A 118 12.35 -21.16 3.70
CA ASN A 118 13.56 -21.71 4.30
C ASN A 118 13.97 -20.91 5.54
N LYS A 119 14.50 -21.60 6.54
CA LYS A 119 14.89 -20.99 7.83
C LYS A 119 15.76 -19.73 7.67
N ARG A 120 16.74 -19.76 6.77
CA ARG A 120 17.66 -18.64 6.55
C ARG A 120 16.96 -17.40 5.99
N GLN A 121 15.96 -17.58 5.11
CA GLN A 121 15.14 -16.50 4.58
C GLN A 121 14.28 -15.89 5.69
N VAL A 122 13.63 -16.72 6.50
CA VAL A 122 12.83 -16.26 7.64
C VAL A 122 13.72 -15.43 8.58
N GLU A 123 14.87 -15.96 9.01
CA GLU A 123 15.80 -15.25 9.89
C GLU A 123 16.26 -13.89 9.30
N ALA A 124 16.59 -13.87 8.01
CA ALA A 124 17.06 -12.66 7.33
C ALA A 124 15.96 -11.59 7.24
N PHE A 125 14.75 -11.98 6.85
CA PHE A 125 13.61 -11.05 6.74
C PHE A 125 13.14 -10.56 8.10
N THR A 126 13.01 -11.45 9.08
CA THR A 126 12.67 -11.07 10.46
C THR A 126 13.68 -10.06 11.01
N SER A 127 14.98 -10.32 10.86
CA SER A 127 16.02 -9.39 11.31
C SER A 127 15.97 -8.05 10.58
N SER A 128 15.67 -8.07 9.27
CA SER A 128 15.53 -6.85 8.46
C SER A 128 14.34 -6.00 8.90
N ILE A 129 13.17 -6.61 9.15
CA ILE A 129 11.98 -5.92 9.66
C ILE A 129 12.27 -5.27 11.01
N VAL A 130 12.85 -6.02 11.96
CA VAL A 130 13.18 -5.51 13.29
C VAL A 130 14.18 -4.35 13.19
N ASN A 131 15.20 -4.46 12.34
CA ASN A 131 16.17 -3.38 12.16
C ASN A 131 15.52 -2.12 11.57
N GLN A 132 14.71 -2.27 10.52
CA GLN A 132 14.03 -1.15 9.89
C GLN A 132 13.02 -0.47 10.83
N TYR A 133 12.28 -1.24 11.64
CA TYR A 133 11.44 -0.69 12.69
C TYR A 133 12.26 0.20 13.64
N ASN A 134 13.40 -0.31 14.13
CA ASN A 134 14.25 0.45 15.04
C ASN A 134 14.85 1.73 14.42
N ILE A 135 15.05 1.76 13.11
CA ILE A 135 15.50 2.96 12.39
C ILE A 135 14.36 4.01 12.28
N ARG A 136 13.12 3.56 12.08
CA ARG A 136 11.96 4.46 11.87
C ARG A 136 11.35 4.99 13.17
N ARG A 137 11.39 4.19 14.25
CA ARG A 137 10.64 4.44 15.48
C ARG A 137 10.86 5.84 16.08
N ASP A 138 12.08 6.38 16.01
CA ASP A 138 12.39 7.67 16.63
C ASP A 138 11.65 8.80 15.91
N SER A 139 11.48 8.69 14.58
CA SER A 139 10.66 9.60 13.79
C SER A 139 9.17 9.40 14.08
N ASP A 140 8.71 8.16 14.27
CA ASP A 140 7.31 7.90 14.60
C ASP A 140 6.93 8.46 15.98
N ILE A 141 7.85 8.42 16.95
CA ILE A 141 7.66 9.05 18.27
C ILE A 141 7.52 10.57 18.12
N GLU A 142 8.36 11.20 17.29
CA GLU A 142 8.27 12.64 17.02
C GLU A 142 6.92 13.03 16.38
N HIS A 143 6.38 12.16 15.52
CA HIS A 143 5.13 12.38 14.80
C HIS A 143 3.92 11.65 15.40
N GLU A 144 4.02 11.13 16.63
CA GLU A 144 3.02 10.27 17.25
C GLU A 144 1.62 10.89 17.24
N TYR A 145 1.54 12.19 17.50
CA TYR A 145 0.29 12.93 17.47
C TYR A 145 -0.39 12.87 16.09
N LEU A 146 0.36 13.00 14.99
CA LEU A 146 -0.17 12.97 13.63
C LEU A 146 -0.57 11.56 13.20
N ILE A 147 0.13 10.55 13.69
CA ILE A 147 -0.13 9.13 13.40
C ILE A 147 -1.38 8.64 14.13
N ASN A 148 -1.62 9.12 15.36
CA ASN A 148 -2.72 8.62 16.21
C ASN A 148 -3.98 9.51 16.21
N THR A 149 -3.93 10.70 15.62
CA THR A 149 -5.09 11.59 15.56
C THR A 149 -5.83 11.43 14.23
N ILE A 150 -7.16 11.27 14.27
CA ILE A 150 -8.02 11.24 13.09
C ILE A 150 -7.85 12.55 12.31
N GLY A 151 -7.45 12.45 11.04
CA GLY A 151 -7.31 13.58 10.13
C GLY A 151 -8.40 13.65 9.06
N LEU A 152 -8.91 12.50 8.62
CA LEU A 152 -9.95 12.40 7.61
C LEU A 152 -10.90 11.26 7.94
N GLU A 153 -12.19 11.57 7.91
CA GLU A 153 -13.29 10.62 7.92
C GLU A 153 -13.97 10.66 6.55
N CYS A 154 -14.05 9.51 5.90
CA CYS A 154 -14.66 9.37 4.58
C CYS A 154 -15.89 8.47 4.71
N ALA A 155 -17.07 9.07 4.54
CA ALA A 155 -18.31 8.33 4.51
C ALA A 155 -18.47 7.57 3.18
N THR A 156 -19.07 6.38 3.29
CA THR A 156 -19.42 5.52 2.17
C THR A 156 -20.37 6.25 1.22
N GLY A 157 -19.99 6.34 -0.04
CA GLY A 157 -20.80 7.00 -1.06
C GLY A 157 -20.23 6.81 -2.45
N THR A 158 -21.07 6.83 -3.47
CA THR A 158 -20.66 6.56 -4.86
C THR A 158 -19.51 7.47 -5.31
N ASP A 159 -19.56 8.76 -4.97
CA ASP A 159 -18.52 9.73 -5.31
C ASP A 159 -17.21 9.47 -4.55
N THR A 160 -17.29 9.18 -3.25
CA THR A 160 -16.12 8.82 -2.42
C THR A 160 -15.46 7.54 -2.92
N ILE A 161 -16.27 6.52 -3.24
CA ILE A 161 -15.81 5.25 -3.80
C ILE A 161 -15.11 5.50 -5.14
N LEU A 162 -15.70 6.30 -6.03
CA LEU A 162 -15.08 6.64 -7.32
C LEU A 162 -13.74 7.36 -7.13
N LEU A 163 -13.69 8.34 -6.23
CA LEU A 163 -12.46 9.09 -5.94
C LEU A 163 -11.36 8.16 -5.38
N ILE A 164 -11.68 7.30 -4.43
CA ILE A 164 -10.70 6.39 -3.82
C ILE A 164 -10.26 5.33 -4.83
N LYS A 165 -11.20 4.60 -5.44
CA LYS A 165 -10.88 3.52 -6.39
C LYS A 165 -10.20 4.05 -7.64
N GLY A 166 -10.65 5.19 -8.17
CA GLY A 166 -10.03 5.84 -9.32
C GLY A 166 -8.58 6.20 -9.04
N THR A 167 -8.29 6.75 -7.84
CA THR A 167 -6.92 7.09 -7.43
C THR A 167 -6.03 5.86 -7.40
N PHE A 168 -6.45 4.81 -6.69
CA PHE A 168 -5.64 3.60 -6.59
C PHE A 168 -5.52 2.85 -7.91
N ALA A 169 -6.56 2.86 -8.75
CA ALA A 169 -6.48 2.26 -10.08
C ALA A 169 -5.44 2.96 -10.98
N ILE A 170 -5.39 4.29 -10.99
CA ILE A 170 -4.39 5.06 -11.76
C ILE A 170 -2.98 4.76 -11.25
N LEU A 171 -2.80 4.78 -9.92
CA LEU A 171 -1.49 4.53 -9.31
C LEU A 171 -1.04 3.07 -9.50
N ASP A 172 -1.95 2.11 -9.40
CA ASP A 172 -1.67 0.70 -9.69
C ASP A 172 -1.18 0.53 -11.14
N GLU A 173 -1.79 1.20 -12.11
CA GLU A 173 -1.33 1.13 -13.50
C GLU A 173 0.11 1.64 -13.68
N ILE A 174 0.49 2.71 -12.98
CA ILE A 174 1.76 3.39 -13.20
C ILE A 174 2.89 2.79 -12.37
N LEU A 175 2.59 2.35 -11.15
CA LEU A 175 3.57 1.81 -10.21
C LEU A 175 3.78 0.31 -10.38
N PHE A 176 2.82 -0.40 -10.99
CA PHE A 176 2.71 -1.83 -10.82
C PHE A 176 2.37 -2.57 -12.12
N THR A 177 1.24 -2.28 -12.78
CA THR A 177 0.68 -3.21 -13.77
C THR A 177 1.03 -2.88 -15.22
N ASN A 178 1.13 -1.61 -15.61
CA ASN A 178 1.28 -1.26 -17.03
C ASN A 178 2.74 -1.09 -17.46
N LEU A 179 3.12 -1.92 -18.41
CA LEU A 179 4.47 -2.01 -18.99
C LEU A 179 4.86 -0.82 -19.87
N ALA A 180 3.89 0.02 -20.25
CA ALA A 180 4.18 1.29 -20.91
C ALA A 180 4.94 2.25 -19.99
N PHE A 181 4.87 2.04 -18.67
CA PHE A 181 5.60 2.82 -17.67
C PHE A 181 6.81 2.08 -17.13
N LYS A 182 7.78 2.84 -16.63
CA LYS A 182 8.95 2.31 -15.95
C LYS A 182 8.62 2.02 -14.49
N ASN A 183 7.79 1.00 -14.25
CA ASN A 183 7.22 0.73 -12.92
C ASN A 183 8.26 0.69 -11.80
N ALA A 184 9.42 0.07 -12.00
CA ALA A 184 10.49 0.02 -10.99
C ALA A 184 11.02 1.42 -10.63
N LEU A 185 11.35 2.24 -11.64
CA LEU A 185 11.81 3.62 -11.42
C LEU A 185 10.71 4.48 -10.79
N ASN A 186 9.46 4.28 -11.23
CA ASN A 186 8.32 5.01 -10.69
C ASN A 186 8.08 4.68 -9.22
N ARG A 187 8.26 3.42 -8.80
CA ARG A 187 8.17 3.04 -7.39
C ARG A 187 9.27 3.67 -6.56
N ASP A 188 10.48 3.80 -7.10
CA ASP A 188 11.58 4.46 -6.40
C ASP A 188 11.26 5.97 -6.25
N SER A 189 10.93 6.66 -7.35
CA SER A 189 10.64 8.11 -7.32
C SER A 189 9.37 8.47 -6.56
N PHE A 190 8.33 7.65 -6.64
CA PHE A 190 7.12 7.80 -5.82
C PHE A 190 7.40 7.47 -4.35
N GLY A 191 8.20 6.43 -4.11
CA GLY A 191 8.61 5.94 -2.79
C GLY A 191 9.34 6.97 -1.94
N ASP A 192 10.05 7.92 -2.57
CA ASP A 192 10.69 9.05 -1.90
C ASP A 192 9.70 9.99 -1.20
N ILE A 193 8.44 9.98 -1.61
CA ILE A 193 7.38 10.84 -1.05
C ILE A 193 6.35 9.99 -0.30
N VAL A 194 5.87 8.92 -0.93
CA VAL A 194 4.91 7.97 -0.38
C VAL A 194 5.58 6.58 -0.39
N PRO A 195 6.15 6.14 0.75
CA PRO A 195 6.80 4.83 0.81
C PRO A 195 5.86 3.72 0.35
N ILE A 196 6.34 2.83 -0.52
CA ILE A 196 5.52 1.75 -1.09
C ILE A 196 4.80 0.88 -0.05
N PRO A 197 5.42 0.50 1.09
CA PRO A 197 4.70 -0.25 2.12
C PRO A 197 3.53 0.54 2.72
N LYS A 198 3.72 1.86 2.88
CA LYS A 198 2.72 2.79 3.41
C LYS A 198 1.60 3.08 2.41
N TYR A 199 1.94 3.22 1.12
CA TYR A 199 0.96 3.25 0.04
C TYR A 199 0.01 2.05 0.12
N ALA A 200 0.57 0.84 0.24
CA ALA A 200 -0.26 -0.36 0.29
C ALA A 200 -1.11 -0.42 1.57
N THR A 201 -0.66 0.17 2.69
CA THR A 201 -1.45 0.25 3.93
C THR A 201 -2.62 1.20 3.80
N ILE A 202 -2.35 2.40 3.30
CA ILE A 202 -3.40 3.40 3.05
C ILE A 202 -4.40 2.86 2.02
N ARG A 203 -3.91 2.21 0.96
CA ARG A 203 -4.76 1.55 -0.03
C ARG A 203 -5.63 0.47 0.61
N TYR A 204 -5.06 -0.40 1.44
CA TYR A 204 -5.79 -1.45 2.12
C TYR A 204 -6.95 -0.88 2.95
N THR A 205 -6.67 0.11 3.80
CA THR A 205 -7.68 0.79 4.62
C THR A 205 -8.71 1.52 3.75
N CYS A 206 -8.27 2.27 2.74
CA CYS A 206 -9.18 3.04 1.90
C CYS A 206 -10.11 2.17 1.06
N MET A 207 -9.68 0.99 0.62
CA MET A 207 -10.51 0.08 -0.16
C MET A 207 -11.68 -0.51 0.65
N GLN A 208 -11.67 -0.40 1.98
CA GLN A 208 -12.81 -0.77 2.83
C GLN A 208 -14.02 0.16 2.63
N ILE A 209 -13.85 1.31 1.98
CA ILE A 209 -14.93 2.28 1.66
C ILE A 209 -16.09 1.68 0.86
N GLU A 210 -15.91 0.51 0.25
CA GLU A 210 -17.01 -0.22 -0.41
C GLU A 210 -18.02 -0.82 0.58
N TYR A 211 -17.61 -1.01 1.84
CA TYR A 211 -18.35 -1.76 2.84
C TYR A 211 -18.65 -0.93 4.09
N GLU A 212 -17.77 0.00 4.43
CA GLU A 212 -17.85 0.80 5.66
C GLU A 212 -17.17 2.16 5.53
N ASP A 213 -17.52 3.09 6.42
CA ASP A 213 -16.86 4.38 6.52
C ASP A 213 -15.40 4.17 6.97
N ILE A 214 -14.48 4.94 6.39
CA ILE A 214 -13.05 4.81 6.70
C ILE A 214 -12.58 6.01 7.51
N LEU A 215 -11.65 5.73 8.42
CA LEU A 215 -10.95 6.74 9.21
C LEU A 215 -9.46 6.67 8.88
N LEU A 216 -8.85 7.83 8.62
CA LEU A 216 -7.43 7.96 8.38
C LEU A 216 -6.81 8.90 9.40
N SER A 217 -5.59 8.58 9.82
CA SER A 217 -4.79 9.49 10.63
C SER A 217 -4.47 10.78 9.86
N PHE A 218 -4.07 11.86 10.55
CA PHE A 218 -3.57 13.06 9.88
C PHE A 218 -2.43 12.74 8.92
N PHE A 219 -1.51 11.88 9.35
CA PHE A 219 -0.39 11.45 8.52
C PHE A 219 -0.86 10.74 7.24
N ASP A 220 -1.74 9.74 7.38
CA ASP A 220 -2.27 8.98 6.24
C ASP A 220 -3.15 9.84 5.32
N SER A 221 -3.87 10.79 5.89
CA SER A 221 -4.68 11.75 5.13
C SER A 221 -3.81 12.60 4.22
N ILE A 222 -2.68 13.11 4.72
CA ILE A 222 -1.71 13.88 3.91
C ILE A 222 -1.19 13.03 2.75
N LEU A 223 -0.81 11.78 3.02
CA LEU A 223 -0.31 10.87 1.99
C LEU A 223 -1.41 10.50 0.98
N LEU A 224 -2.67 10.32 1.41
CA LEU A 224 -3.79 10.12 0.50
C LEU A 224 -3.99 11.34 -0.41
N TYR A 225 -3.89 12.57 0.11
CA TYR A 225 -3.94 13.76 -0.74
C TYR A 225 -2.80 13.78 -1.77
N GLN A 226 -1.57 13.40 -1.39
CA GLN A 226 -0.47 13.27 -2.37
C GLN A 226 -0.78 12.24 -3.47
N MET A 227 -1.40 11.13 -3.09
CA MET A 227 -1.83 10.10 -4.04
C MET A 227 -2.90 10.60 -5.01
N ILE A 228 -3.92 11.32 -4.50
CA ILE A 228 -4.98 11.90 -5.33
C ILE A 228 -4.41 12.97 -6.26
N ASP A 229 -3.53 13.85 -5.79
CA ASP A 229 -2.86 14.86 -6.63
C ASP A 229 -2.07 14.19 -7.76
N CYS A 230 -1.27 13.18 -7.42
CA CYS A 230 -0.52 12.39 -8.39
C CYS A 230 -1.43 11.78 -9.46
N ALA A 231 -2.48 11.07 -9.04
CA ALA A 231 -3.43 10.44 -9.95
C ALA A 231 -4.17 11.46 -10.84
N LEU A 232 -4.57 12.62 -10.30
CA LEU A 232 -5.16 13.70 -11.08
C LEU A 232 -4.19 14.24 -12.12
N GLN A 233 -2.96 14.59 -11.72
CA GLN A 233 -1.93 15.11 -12.62
C GLN A 233 -1.66 14.15 -13.78
N LEU A 234 -1.63 12.84 -13.51
CA LEU A 234 -1.43 11.80 -14.52
C LEU A 234 -2.62 11.66 -15.48
N LEU A 235 -3.85 11.81 -14.97
CA LEU A 235 -5.07 11.73 -15.76
C LEU A 235 -5.28 12.94 -16.67
N VAL A 236 -4.85 14.14 -16.25
CA VAL A 236 -5.03 15.38 -17.03
C VAL A 236 -3.77 15.86 -17.76
N GLY A 237 -2.60 15.30 -17.44
CA GLY A 237 -1.31 15.71 -17.96
C GLY A 237 -0.85 14.94 -19.20
N ASP A 238 0.47 14.90 -19.40
CA ASP A 238 1.12 14.35 -20.60
C ASP A 238 0.87 12.85 -20.81
N LYS A 239 0.56 12.13 -19.73
CA LYS A 239 0.28 10.69 -19.74
C LYS A 239 -1.21 10.37 -19.88
N SER A 240 -2.06 11.38 -19.99
CA SER A 240 -3.52 11.26 -19.95
C SER A 240 -4.09 10.27 -20.94
N GLU A 241 -3.64 10.28 -22.20
CA GLU A 241 -4.18 9.38 -23.24
C GLU A 241 -3.97 7.91 -22.89
N ILE A 242 -2.80 7.55 -22.37
CA ILE A 242 -2.55 6.18 -21.93
C ILE A 242 -3.46 5.87 -20.73
N VAL A 243 -3.48 6.75 -19.72
CA VAL A 243 -4.26 6.59 -18.47
C VAL A 243 -5.76 6.42 -18.74
N LYS A 244 -6.36 7.26 -19.58
CA LYS A 244 -7.77 7.17 -19.95
C LYS A 244 -8.12 5.84 -20.63
N VAL A 245 -7.26 5.38 -21.55
CA VAL A 245 -7.43 4.09 -22.23
C VAL A 245 -7.34 2.92 -21.25
N MET A 246 -6.44 3.00 -20.26
CA MET A 246 -6.33 1.98 -19.20
C MET A 246 -7.58 1.95 -18.32
N LEU A 247 -8.02 3.10 -17.84
CA LEU A 247 -9.21 3.23 -17.00
C LEU A 247 -10.46 2.68 -17.69
N ALA A 248 -10.62 2.95 -18.98
CA ALA A 248 -11.72 2.40 -19.77
C ALA A 248 -11.69 0.86 -19.82
N LYS A 249 -10.51 0.23 -19.88
CA LYS A 249 -10.38 -1.24 -19.90
C LYS A 249 -10.78 -1.90 -18.58
N ILE A 250 -10.68 -1.18 -17.47
CA ILE A 250 -11.08 -1.68 -16.14
C ILE A 250 -12.47 -1.18 -15.72
N GLY A 251 -13.24 -0.60 -16.65
CA GLY A 251 -14.64 -0.24 -16.44
C GLY A 251 -14.88 1.17 -15.90
N ILE A 252 -13.87 2.05 -15.88
CA ILE A 252 -14.02 3.47 -15.52
C ILE A 252 -14.11 4.26 -16.83
N ALA A 253 -15.34 4.52 -17.31
CA ALA A 253 -15.56 5.17 -18.60
C ALA A 253 -15.39 6.69 -18.53
N ASP A 254 -15.47 7.36 -19.69
CA ASP A 254 -15.20 8.80 -19.82
C ASP A 254 -16.06 9.69 -18.92
N GLU A 255 -17.27 9.24 -18.56
CA GLU A 255 -18.13 9.97 -17.62
C GLU A 255 -17.59 9.89 -16.19
N GLU A 256 -17.22 8.69 -15.72
CA GLU A 256 -16.61 8.47 -14.41
C GLU A 256 -15.24 9.14 -14.32
N GLN A 257 -14.45 9.15 -15.39
CA GLN A 257 -13.16 9.87 -15.43
C GLN A 257 -13.36 11.38 -15.27
N ARG A 258 -14.34 11.97 -15.96
CA ARG A 258 -14.68 13.39 -15.80
C ARG A 258 -15.19 13.69 -14.39
N MET A 259 -16.01 12.80 -13.84
CA MET A 259 -16.50 12.93 -12.47
C MET A 259 -15.34 12.85 -11.46
N TYR A 260 -14.42 11.90 -11.64
CA TYR A 260 -13.21 11.78 -10.83
C TYR A 260 -12.38 13.07 -10.84
N THR A 261 -12.11 13.64 -12.02
CA THR A 261 -11.37 14.91 -12.13
C THR A 261 -12.08 16.05 -11.39
N LYS A 262 -13.41 16.13 -11.52
CA LYS A 262 -14.22 17.13 -10.83
C LYS A 262 -14.13 16.96 -9.31
N LEU A 263 -14.38 15.75 -8.81
CA LEU A 263 -14.34 15.43 -7.37
C LEU A 263 -12.97 15.72 -6.75
N GLY A 264 -11.90 15.30 -7.42
CA GLY A 264 -10.54 15.58 -6.96
C GLY A 264 -10.22 17.07 -6.92
N THR A 265 -10.62 17.83 -7.94
CA THR A 265 -10.43 19.29 -7.97
C THR A 265 -11.21 20.00 -6.86
N GLU A 266 -12.46 19.59 -6.63
CA GLU A 266 -13.30 20.12 -5.55
C GLU A 266 -12.72 19.80 -4.17
N LEU A 267 -12.18 18.59 -3.97
CA LEU A 267 -11.51 18.20 -2.74
C LEU A 267 -10.34 19.12 -2.41
N PHE A 268 -9.43 19.36 -3.36
CA PHE A 268 -8.29 20.26 -3.15
C PHE A 268 -8.71 21.70 -2.90
N THR A 269 -9.77 22.17 -3.57
CA THR A 269 -10.32 23.51 -3.36
C THR A 269 -10.82 23.64 -1.92
N ARG A 270 -11.65 22.69 -1.46
CA ARG A 270 -12.17 22.66 -0.09
C ARG A 270 -11.06 22.52 0.96
N LEU A 271 -10.07 21.65 0.72
CA LEU A 271 -8.95 21.49 1.63
C LEU A 271 -8.19 22.81 1.82
N ARG A 272 -7.90 23.54 0.73
CA ARG A 272 -7.23 24.85 0.80
C ARG A 272 -8.06 25.88 1.56
N GLU A 273 -9.36 25.94 1.30
CA GLU A 273 -10.28 26.85 2.01
C GLU A 273 -10.31 26.54 3.51
N MET A 274 -10.41 25.26 3.89
CA MET A 274 -10.41 24.83 5.29
C MET A 274 -9.10 25.16 6.00
N LEU A 275 -7.96 24.88 5.37
CA LEU A 275 -6.64 25.21 5.92
C LEU A 275 -6.47 26.72 6.11
N GLN A 276 -6.90 27.52 5.12
CA GLN A 276 -6.86 28.97 5.22
C GLN A 276 -7.73 29.51 6.35
N GLN A 277 -8.95 28.99 6.51
CA GLN A 277 -9.85 29.37 7.61
C GLN A 277 -9.28 29.01 8.98
N ALA A 278 -8.58 27.87 9.08
CA ALA A 278 -7.93 27.41 10.30
C ALA A 278 -6.58 28.10 10.58
N ASN A 279 -6.10 28.98 9.69
CA ASN A 279 -4.73 29.52 9.70
C ASN A 279 -3.67 28.40 9.82
N ALA A 280 -3.97 27.25 9.20
CA ALA A 280 -3.14 26.06 9.17
C ALA A 280 -2.52 25.89 7.80
N ARG A 281 -1.38 25.21 7.74
CA ARG A 281 -0.63 24.94 6.51
C ARG A 281 -0.14 23.51 6.52
N ILE A 282 -0.37 22.80 5.42
CA ILE A 282 0.26 21.50 5.18
C ILE A 282 1.31 21.73 4.11
N ILE A 283 2.56 21.95 4.52
CA ILE A 283 3.67 22.31 3.61
C ILE A 283 3.78 21.32 2.45
N ASN A 284 3.60 20.02 2.73
CA ASN A 284 3.64 18.98 1.70
C ASN A 284 2.52 19.10 0.67
N CYS A 285 1.34 19.61 1.05
CA CYS A 285 0.22 19.87 0.13
C CYS A 285 0.30 21.27 -0.52
N GLU A 286 1.25 22.11 -0.10
CA GLU A 286 1.50 23.45 -0.66
C GLU A 286 2.67 23.46 -1.64
N ASN A 287 3.66 22.59 -1.44
CA ASN A 287 4.75 22.38 -2.39
C ASN A 287 4.19 21.62 -3.59
N PHE A 288 4.22 22.26 -4.76
CA PHE A 288 3.85 21.58 -6.01
C PHE A 288 4.87 20.47 -6.29
N ILE A 289 4.38 19.23 -6.31
CA ILE A 289 5.14 18.07 -6.76
C ILE A 289 4.73 17.82 -8.21
N ASP A 290 5.70 17.88 -9.12
CA ASP A 290 5.46 17.62 -10.54
C ASP A 290 5.49 16.11 -10.83
N TRP A 291 4.39 15.43 -10.51
CA TRP A 291 4.27 13.99 -10.69
C TRP A 291 4.43 13.57 -12.16
N ASN A 292 4.04 14.44 -13.10
CA ASN A 292 4.18 14.17 -14.53
C ASN A 292 5.64 14.07 -14.97
N SER A 293 6.53 14.91 -14.43
CA SER A 293 7.97 14.83 -14.74
C SER A 293 8.70 13.78 -13.92
N MET A 294 8.25 13.50 -12.68
CA MET A 294 8.84 12.49 -11.82
C MET A 294 8.59 11.06 -12.30
N LEU A 295 7.38 10.76 -12.77
CA LEU A 295 6.99 9.41 -13.18
C LEU A 295 7.20 9.24 -14.69
N GLN A 296 7.70 8.07 -15.12
CA GLN A 296 8.07 7.76 -16.51
C GLN A 296 7.23 6.63 -17.09
#